data_AF-A0A4Y4KE89-F1
#
_entry.id   AF-A0A4Y4KE89-F1
#
_cell.length_a   1.000
_cell.length_b   1.000
_cell.length_c   1.000
_cell.angle_alpha   90.00
_cell.angle_beta   90.00
_cell.angle_gamma   90.00
#
_symmetry.space_group_name_H-M   'P 1'
#
loop_
_entity.id
_entity.type
_entity.pdbx_description
1 polymer ?
#
loop_
_entity_poly.entity_id
_entity_poly.type
_entity_poly.pdbx_seq_one_letter_code
_entity_poly.pdbx_strand_id
1 'polypeptide(L)' 'MVVTGFKATRARKLTPAEKEANRVLAAGRAPVEHGFAHLKNWRILTKLRTDPARATHLLHALLVLTNIEATTDN' A
#
# COMPACT_ATOMS: atom_id res chain seq x y z
N MET A 1 5.36 7.71 11.10
CA MET A 1 6.68 7.88 10.45
C MET A 1 6.55 7.44 8.99
N VAL A 2 6.74 8.34 8.02
CA VAL A 2 6.66 7.99 6.58
C VAL A 2 8.05 7.63 6.10
N VAL A 3 8.29 6.35 5.77
CA VAL A 3 9.56 5.90 5.19
C VAL A 3 9.52 6.15 3.68
N THR A 4 10.34 7.08 3.20
CA THR A 4 10.49 7.39 1.77
C THR A 4 11.73 6.71 1.20
N GLY A 5 11.64 6.23 -0.04
CA GLY A 5 12.77 5.59 -0.72
C GLY A 5 13.92 6.54 -1.04
N PHE A 6 15.11 5.96 -1.23
CA PHE A 6 16.32 6.68 -1.64
C PHE A 6 16.20 7.14 -3.09
N LYS A 7 16.62 8.37 -3.39
CA LYS A 7 16.57 8.94 -4.74
C LYS A 7 17.96 9.06 -5.36
N ALA A 8 18.09 8.64 -6.61
CA ALA A 8 19.25 8.99 -7.43
C ALA A 8 19.17 10.47 -7.83
N THR A 9 20.33 11.12 -7.95
CA THR A 9 20.45 12.48 -8.48
C THR A 9 21.46 12.50 -9.62
N ARG A 10 21.55 13.60 -10.37
CA ARG A 10 22.51 13.74 -11.47
C ARG A 10 23.97 13.54 -11.02
N ALA A 11 24.27 13.85 -9.75
CA ALA A 11 25.59 13.69 -9.15
C ALA A 11 25.77 12.38 -8.37
N ARG A 12 24.69 11.64 -8.05
CA ARG A 12 24.76 10.45 -7.19
C ARG A 12 23.90 9.31 -7.72
N LYS A 13 24.55 8.18 -7.95
CA LYS A 13 23.87 6.90 -8.23
C LYS A 13 23.53 6.19 -6.92
N LEU A 14 22.43 5.44 -6.93
CA LEU A 14 22.03 4.58 -5.82
C LEU A 14 22.98 3.38 -5.73
N THR A 15 23.41 3.09 -4.51
CA THR A 15 24.14 1.87 -4.18
C THR A 15 23.25 0.64 -4.37
N PRO A 16 23.81 -0.57 -4.54
CA PRO A 16 23.03 -1.80 -4.63
C PRO A 16 22.10 -2.01 -3.42
N ALA A 17 22.58 -1.71 -2.21
CA ALA A 17 21.79 -1.80 -0.98
C ALA A 17 20.60 -0.82 -0.96
N GLU A 18 20.80 0.43 -1.41
CA GLU A 18 19.70 1.41 -1.51
C GLU A 18 18.66 1.02 -2.56
N LYS A 19 19.09 0.39 -3.67
CA LYS A 19 18.16 -0.14 -4.68
C LYS A 19 17.33 -1.28 -4.12
N GLU A 20 17.94 -2.17 -3.34
CA GLU A 20 17.22 -3.30 -2.72
C GLU A 20 16.23 -2.80 -1.66
N ALA A 21 16.65 -1.86 -0.81
CA ALA A 21 15.75 -1.21 0.14
C ALA A 21 14.55 -0.54 -0.56
N ASN A 22 14.77 0.10 -1.70
CA ASN A 22 13.70 0.66 -2.51
C ASN A 22 12.79 -0.40 -3.13
N ARG A 23 13.30 -1.57 -3.51
CA ARG A 23 12.49 -2.69 -4.03
C ARG A 23 11.58 -3.25 -2.96
N VAL A 24 12.11 -3.52 -1.76
CA VAL A 24 11.32 -3.99 -0.62
C VAL A 24 10.24 -2.96 -0.26
N LEU A 25 10.61 -1.67 -0.23
CA LEU A 25 9.65 -0.59 0.01
C LEU A 25 8.58 -0.51 -1.08
N ALA A 26 8.95 -0.68 -2.35
CA ALA A 26 8.01 -0.67 -3.48
C ALA A 26 7.08 -1.89 -3.45
N ALA A 27 7.59 -3.07 -3.11
CA ALA A 27 6.80 -4.30 -2.97
C ALA A 27 5.73 -4.15 -1.88
N GLY A 28 6.04 -3.49 -0.77
CA GLY A 28 5.05 -3.18 0.26
C GLY A 28 4.02 -2.10 -0.15
N ARG A 29 4.40 -1.17 -1.04
CA ARG A 29 3.52 -0.08 -1.50
C ARG A 29 2.57 -0.49 -2.62
N ALA A 30 3.04 -1.34 -3.53
CA ALA A 30 2.27 -1.80 -4.69
C ALA A 30 0.86 -2.33 -4.32
N PRO A 31 0.68 -3.25 -3.36
CA PRO A 31 -0.65 -3.74 -3.01
C PRO A 31 -1.53 -2.67 -2.36
N VAL A 32 -0.94 -1.77 -1.56
CA VAL A 32 -1.66 -0.67 -0.91
C VAL A 32 -2.18 0.32 -1.94
N GLU A 33 -1.32 0.77 -2.85
CA GLU A 33 -1.68 1.70 -3.92
C GLU A 33 -2.71 1.08 -4.87
N HIS A 34 -2.54 -0.20 -5.21
CA HIS A 34 -3.47 -0.94 -6.05
C HIS A 34 -4.86 -1.07 -5.39
N GLY A 35 -4.91 -1.50 -4.13
CA GLY A 35 -6.15 -1.56 -3.36
C GLY A 35 -6.84 -0.19 -3.26
N PHE A 36 -6.06 0.87 -3.00
CA PHE A 36 -6.60 2.23 -2.91
C PHE A 36 -7.11 2.77 -4.26
N ALA A 37 -6.48 2.37 -5.38
CA ALA A 37 -6.96 2.68 -6.72
C ALA A 37 -8.32 2.02 -6.99
N HIS A 38 -8.49 0.74 -6.63
CA HIS A 38 -9.77 0.04 -6.73
C HIS A 38 -10.87 0.68 -5.87
N LEU A 39 -10.55 1.01 -4.62
CA LEU A 39 -11.48 1.69 -3.70
C LEU A 39 -11.94 3.05 -4.23
N LYS A 40 -11.04 3.81 -4.88
CA LYS A 40 -11.36 5.07 -5.55
C LYS A 40 -12.22 4.84 -6.78
N ASN A 41 -11.87 3.88 -7.63
CA ASN A 41 -12.59 3.55 -8.85
C ASN A 41 -14.05 3.19 -8.57
N TRP A 42 -14.30 2.40 -7.52
CA TRP A 42 -15.65 2.02 -7.09
C TRP A 42 -16.38 3.09 -6.26
N ARG A 43 -15.75 4.26 -6.04
CA ARG A 43 -16.23 5.35 -5.19
C ARG A 43 -16.57 4.89 -3.77
N ILE A 44 -15.94 3.83 -3.29
CA ILE A 44 -16.19 3.28 -1.95
C ILE A 44 -15.85 4.35 -0.91
N LEU A 45 -14.73 5.06 -1.05
CA LEU A 45 -14.34 6.13 -0.13
C LEU A 45 -15.39 7.25 -0.03
N THR A 46 -16.09 7.57 -1.12
CA THR A 46 -17.19 8.56 -1.10
C THR A 46 -18.40 8.02 -0.36
N LYS A 47 -18.77 6.75 -0.60
CA LYS A 47 -19.88 6.09 0.12
C LYS A 47 -19.56 5.94 1.61
N LEU A 48 -18.31 5.65 1.92
CA LEU A 48 -17.76 5.53 3.27
C LEU A 48 -17.82 6.84 4.05
N ARG A 49 -17.51 7.95 3.38
CA ARG A 49 -17.54 9.28 3.98
C ARG A 49 -18.95 9.69 4.41
N THR A 50 -19.98 9.13 3.78
CA THR A 50 -21.39 9.36 4.13
C THR A 50 -21.86 8.45 5.28
N ASP A 51 -21.25 7.28 5.47
CA ASP A 51 -21.57 6.31 6.54
C ASP A 51 -20.28 5.71 7.16
N PRO A 52 -19.66 6.41 8.13
CA PRO A 52 -18.38 6.00 8.72
C PRO A 52 -18.46 4.72 9.56
N ALA A 53 -19.64 4.27 10.00
CA ALA A 53 -19.79 3.02 10.74
C ALA A 53 -19.55 1.78 9.83
N ARG A 54 -19.91 1.92 8.55
CA ARG A 54 -19.65 0.91 7.52
C ARG A 54 -18.16 0.87 7.10
N ALA A 55 -17.43 1.96 7.35
CA ALA A 55 -16.00 2.09 7.09
C ALA A 55 -15.16 1.07 7.83
N THR A 56 -15.38 1.01 9.14
CA THR A 56 -14.60 0.17 10.03
C THR A 56 -14.80 -1.31 9.70
N HIS A 57 -16.03 -1.71 9.35
CA HIS A 57 -16.32 -3.08 8.93
C HIS A 57 -15.62 -3.46 7.62
N LEU A 58 -15.65 -2.59 6.62
CA LEU A 58 -14.98 -2.83 5.34
C LEU A 58 -13.44 -2.84 5.51
N LEU A 59 -12.90 -1.98 6.37
CA LEU A 59 -11.48 -1.95 6.68
C LEU A 59 -11.03 -3.24 7.40
N HIS A 60 -11.80 -3.72 8.37
CA HIS A 60 -11.53 -5.00 9.02
C HIS A 60 -11.61 -6.18 8.03
N ALA A 61 -12.60 -6.20 7.14
CA ALA A 61 -12.71 -7.25 6.13
C ALA A 61 -11.52 -7.26 5.15
N LEU A 62 -11.09 -6.08 4.69
CA LEU A 62 -9.89 -5.93 3.86
C LEU A 62 -8.62 -6.37 4.60
N LEU A 63 -8.45 -5.95 5.86
CA LEU A 63 -7.29 -6.33 6.66
C LEU A 63 -7.21 -7.86 6.85
N VAL A 64 -8.34 -8.50 7.12
CA VAL A 64 -8.42 -9.97 7.22
C VAL A 64 -8.07 -10.63 5.89
N LEU A 65 -8.63 -10.14 4.78
CA LEU A 65 -8.36 -10.69 3.46
C LEU A 65 -6.88 -10.58 3.07
N THR A 66 -6.27 -9.41 3.29
CA THR A 66 -4.83 -9.20 3.01
C THR A 66 -3.92 -10.03 3.91
N ASN A 67 -4.30 -10.23 5.18
CA ASN A 67 -3.55 -11.12 6.07
C ASN A 67 -3.62 -12.58 5.60
N ILE A 68 -4.78 -13.04 5.13
CA ILE A 68 -4.95 -14.40 4.60
C ILE A 68 -4.11 -14.61 3.34
N GLU A 69 -4.13 -13.64 2.43
CA GLU A 69 -3.32 -13.67 1.20
C GLU A 69 -1.81 -13.70 1.54
N ALA A 70 -1.36 -12.85 2.46
CA ALA A 70 0.03 -12.83 2.92
C ALA A 70 0.48 -14.12 3.64
N THR A 71 -0.42 -14.84 4.30
CA THR A 71 -0.12 -16.14 4.91
C THR A 71 -0.15 -17.31 3.94
N THR A 72 -0.75 -17.13 2.75
CA THR A 72 -0.87 -18.19 1.73
C THR A 72 0.33 -18.19 0.78
N ASP A 73 1.04 -17.06 0.68
CA ASP A 73 2.24 -16.90 -0.19
C ASP A 73 3.59 -17.18 0.54
N ASN A 74 3.58 -17.87 1.68
CA ASN A 74 4.78 -18.31 2.43
C ASN A 74 4.76 -19.81 2.71
#